data_AF-A0A0L6Z710-F1
#
_entry.id   AF-A0A0L6Z710-F1
#
_cell.length_a   1.000
_cell.length_b   1.000
_cell.length_c   1.000
_cell.angle_alpha   90.00
_cell.angle_beta   90.00
_cell.angle_gamma   90.00
#
_symmetry.space_group_name_H-M   'P 1'
#
loop_
_entity.id
_entity.type
_entity.pdbx_description
1 polymer ?
#
loop_
_entity_poly.entity_id
_entity_poly.type
_entity_poly.pdbx_seq_one_letter_code
_entity_poly.pdbx_strand_id
1 'polypeptide(L)' 'MPTYTIFAGVNGAGKTSIYNTIYYEKNKDEKRINTDEMVERVGSWKDSNLQMKCAREKIL' A
#
# COMPACT_ATOMS: atom_id res chain seq x y z
N MET A 1 -6.29 0.63 20.96
CA MET A 1 -5.71 1.59 20.00
C MET A 1 -5.62 0.90 18.65
N PRO A 2 -5.86 1.59 17.52
CA PRO A 2 -5.66 0.98 16.21
C PRO A 2 -4.18 0.63 16.00
N THR A 3 -3.92 -0.53 15.39
CA THR A 3 -2.59 -1.00 15.02
C THR A 3 -2.41 -0.85 13.51
N TYR A 4 -1.25 -0.37 13.07
CA TYR A 4 -0.91 -0.22 11.67
C TYR A 4 0.39 -0.96 11.35
N THR A 5 0.39 -1.75 10.27
CA THR A 5 1.57 -2.48 9.80
C THR A 5 2.11 -1.84 8.54
N ILE A 6 3.39 -1.46 8.55
CA ILE A 6 4.08 -0.86 7.40
C ILE A 6 5.08 -1.85 6.82
N PHE A 7 4.97 -2.13 5.52
CA PHE A 7 5.93 -2.93 4.76
C PHE A 7 6.87 -2.00 3.98
N ALA A 8 8.13 -1.89 4.40
CA ALA A 8 9.12 -1.00 3.80
C ALA A 8 10.40 -1.74 3.38
N GLY A 9 11.14 -1.19 2.40
CA GLY A 9 12.35 -1.80 1.82
C GLY A 9 12.56 -1.38 0.37
N VAL A 10 13.76 -1.64 -0.18
CA VAL A 10 14.10 -1.31 -1.58
C VAL A 10 13.24 -2.08 -2.60
N ASN A 11 13.25 -1.66 -3.87
CA ASN A 11 12.59 -2.41 -4.95
C ASN A 11 13.23 -3.79 -5.10
N GLY A 12 12.39 -4.83 -5.26
CA GLY A 12 12.85 -6.22 -5.30
C GLY A 12 13.11 -6.87 -3.94
N ALA A 13 13.01 -6.16 -2.81
CA ALA A 13 13.24 -6.74 -1.47
C ALA A 13 12.19 -7.77 -1.00
N GLY A 14 11.17 -8.07 -1.80
CA GLY A 14 10.15 -9.08 -1.47
C GLY A 14 9.00 -8.61 -0.57
N LYS A 15 8.74 -7.30 -0.47
CA LYS A 15 7.65 -6.73 0.35
C LYS A 15 6.28 -7.36 0.05
N THR A 16 5.93 -7.44 -1.24
CA THR A 16 4.68 -8.08 -1.70
C THR A 16 4.64 -9.57 -1.36
N SER A 17 5.77 -10.25 -1.44
CA SER A 17 5.87 -11.67 -1.08
C SER A 17 5.57 -11.87 0.40
N ILE A 18 6.19 -11.09 1.30
CA ILE A 18 5.94 -11.15 2.75
C ILE A 18 4.47 -10.82 3.06
N TYR A 19 3.92 -9.78 2.43
CA TYR A 19 2.51 -9.43 2.58
C TYR A 19 1.62 -10.62 2.22
N ASN A 20 1.82 -11.26 1.07
CA ASN A 20 0.99 -12.37 0.61
C ASN A 20 1.17 -13.65 1.43
N THR A 21 2.39 -14.00 1.85
CA THR A 21 2.67 -15.29 2.50
C THR A 21 2.40 -15.29 4.00
N ILE A 22 2.60 -14.15 4.69
CA ILE A 22 2.52 -14.08 6.15
C ILE A 22 1.30 -13.29 6.60
N TYR A 23 1.01 -12.17 5.93
CA TYR A 23 0.06 -11.19 6.44
C TYR A 23 -1.34 -11.38 5.87
N TYR A 24 -1.45 -11.62 4.56
CA TYR A 24 -2.74 -11.73 3.87
C TYR A 24 -3.59 -12.83 4.47
N GLU A 25 -3.04 -14.04 4.65
CA GLU A 25 -3.81 -15.17 5.18
C GLU A 25 -4.36 -14.95 6.61
N LYS A 26 -3.65 -14.16 7.43
CA LYS A 26 -4.01 -13.92 8.84
C LYS A 26 -4.90 -12.69 9.04
N ASN A 27 -4.82 -11.72 8.13
CA ASN A 27 -5.40 -10.39 8.30
C ASN A 27 -6.20 -9.96 7.05
N LYS A 28 -6.93 -10.90 6.42
CA LYS A 28 -7.71 -10.65 5.18
C LYS A 28 -8.72 -9.51 5.33
N ASP A 29 -9.22 -9.31 6.56
CA ASP A 29 -10.23 -8.30 6.88
C ASP A 29 -9.61 -6.90 7.08
N GLU A 30 -8.29 -6.77 7.10
CA GLU A 30 -7.63 -5.48 7.21
C GLU A 30 -7.60 -4.73 5.87
N LYS A 31 -7.82 -3.41 5.93
CA LYS A 31 -7.77 -2.53 4.75
C LYS A 31 -6.32 -2.36 4.30
N ARG A 32 -5.93 -3.08 3.25
CA ARG A 32 -4.65 -2.82 2.55
C ARG A 32 -4.66 -1.47 1.84
N ILE A 33 -3.59 -0.70 2.03
CA ILE A 33 -3.35 0.57 1.35
C ILE A 33 -2.02 0.45 0.58
N ASN A 34 -2.08 0.56 -0.74
CA ASN A 34 -0.91 0.67 -1.60
C ASN A 34 -1.12 1.84 -2.58
N THR A 35 -0.33 2.90 -2.43
CA THR A 35 -0.46 4.13 -3.25
C THR A 35 -0.14 3.88 -4.71
N ASP A 36 0.81 3.00 -5.02
CA ASP A 36 1.22 2.75 -6.41
C ASP A 36 0.05 2.16 -7.23
N GLU A 37 -0.66 1.18 -6.67
CA GLU A 37 -1.85 0.57 -7.28
C GLU A 37 -3.05 1.51 -7.34
N MET A 38 -3.10 2.51 -6.46
CA MET A 38 -4.14 3.53 -6.49
C MET A 38 -3.86 4.52 -7.61
N VAL A 39 -2.62 5.00 -7.70
CA VAL A 39 -2.20 5.98 -8.70
C VAL A 39 -2.24 5.38 -10.10
N GLU A 40 -1.86 4.11 -10.28
CA GLU A 40 -1.91 3.42 -11.57
C GLU A 40 -3.30 3.47 -12.24
N ARG A 41 -4.38 3.56 -11.46
CA ARG A 41 -5.77 3.64 -11.97
C ARG A 41 -6.14 5.03 -12.49
N VAL A 42 -5.41 6.06 -12.07
CA VAL A 42 -5.77 7.48 -12.31
C VAL A 42 -4.67 8.28 -13.02
N GLY A 43 -3.46 7.75 -13.10
CA GLY A 43 -2.33 8.41 -13.75
C GLY A 43 -0.99 7.72 -13.50
N SER A 44 0.08 8.52 -13.50
CA SER A 44 1.44 7.99 -13.35
C SER A 44 1.89 7.99 -11.90
N TRP A 45 2.47 6.88 -11.45
CA TRP A 45 3.15 6.79 -10.16
C TRP A 45 4.29 7.82 -10.03
N LYS A 46 4.81 8.39 -11.12
CA LYS A 46 5.83 9.44 -11.05
C LYS A 46 5.28 10.80 -10.61
N ASP A 47 3.96 10.99 -10.62
CA ASP A 47 3.31 12.22 -10.19
C ASP A 47 3.19 12.26 -8.66
N SER A 48 4.02 13.08 -8.02
CA SER A 48 4.04 13.23 -6.56
C SER A 48 2.78 13.85 -5.97
N ASN A 49 2.09 14.73 -6.72
CA ASN A 49 0.83 15.33 -6.27
C ASN A 49 -0.29 14.27 -6.26
N LEU A 50 -0.31 13.42 -7.29
CA LEU A 50 -1.27 12.34 -7.42
C LEU A 50 -1.06 11.28 -6.33
N GLN A 51 0.19 10.91 -6.05
CA GLN A 51 0.52 10.03 -4.92
C GLN A 51 -0.03 10.57 -3.59
N MET A 52 0.21 11.85 -3.28
CA MET A 52 -0.23 12.47 -2.03
C MET A 52 -1.76 12.54 -1.92
N LYS A 53 -2.44 12.81 -3.04
CA LYS A 53 -3.90 12.84 -3.11
C LYS A 53 -4.49 11.44 -2.86
N CYS A 54 -4.01 10.43 -3.57
CA CYS A 54 -4.45 9.04 -3.40
C CYS A 54 -4.23 8.52 -1.97
N ALA A 55 -3.09 8.86 -1.35
CA ALA A 55 -2.81 8.48 0.03
C ALA A 55 -3.84 9.06 1.02
N ARG A 56 -4.19 10.34 0.86
CA ARG A 56 -5.18 11.01 1.73
C ARG A 56 -6.59 10.45 1.55
N GLU A 57 -7.03 10.20 0.32
CA GLU A 57 -8.36 9.64 0.03
C GLU A 57 -8.58 8.27 0.66
N LYS A 58 -7.53 7.47 0.87
CA LYS A 58 -7.66 6.12 1.45
C LYS A 58 -7.75 6.11 2.98
N ILE A 59 -7.24 7.16 3.63
CA ILE A 59 -7.20 7.29 5.09
C ILE A 59 -8.51 7.88 5.64
N LEU A 60 -9.24 8.62 4.81
CA LEU A 60 -10.63 9.04 5.05
C LEU A 60 -11.63 7.89 4.81
#